data_AF-A0A6P6L0S6-F1
#
_entry.id   AF-A0A6P6L0S6-F1
#
_cell.length_a   1.000
_cell.length_b   1.000
_cell.length_c   1.000
_cell.angle_alpha   90.00
_cell.angle_beta   90.00
_cell.angle_gamma   90.00
#
_symmetry.space_group_name_H-M   'P 1'
#
loop_
_entity.id
_entity.type
_entity.pdbx_description
1 polymer ?
#
loop_
_entity_poly.entity_id
_entity_poly.type
_entity_poly.pdbx_seq_one_letter_code
_entity_poly.pdbx_strand_id
1 'polypeptide(L)'
;MKSVRSCIGTLVVLVLFRVGEIAEACSCSPVHPQQAFCNADAVIRAKVVGKKEVDSGNDIYGNPIKRIQYEIKQIKMFKGPDRHIDVIFTAPSSAVCGVTNLETNGKKEYLISGKAEANGKMHVTLCDLIMPWESMSATQKKSLIQRYEMGCDCKITRCATFPCEISTQAECLWTDWVTEKIIHGRQSDHYACIKRGDGSCAWYRGVAPPKKEFLDVEDP
;
A
#
# COMPACT_ATOMS: atom_id res chain seq x y z
N MET A 1 -59.15 4.50 4.19
CA MET A 1 -57.97 4.93 5.00
C MET A 1 -57.06 3.79 5.49
N LYS A 2 -57.49 2.51 5.58
CA LYS A 2 -56.62 1.40 6.04
C LYS A 2 -55.59 0.92 4.99
N SER A 3 -55.94 0.96 3.71
CA SER A 3 -55.05 0.50 2.61
C SER A 3 -53.81 1.40 2.42
N VAL A 4 -53.96 2.72 2.52
CA VAL A 4 -52.87 3.69 2.34
C VAL A 4 -51.79 3.56 3.43
N ARG A 5 -52.16 3.25 4.68
CA ARG A 5 -51.19 3.02 5.77
C ARG A 5 -50.36 1.75 5.58
N SER A 6 -50.94 0.72 4.96
CA SER A 6 -50.23 -0.54 4.64
C SER A 6 -49.17 -0.34 3.56
N CYS A 7 -49.50 0.44 2.53
CA CYS A 7 -48.56 0.77 1.44
C CYS A 7 -47.39 1.64 1.91
N ILE A 8 -47.62 2.57 2.84
CA ILE A 8 -46.55 3.40 3.42
C ILE A 8 -45.61 2.54 4.28
N GLY A 9 -46.15 1.60 5.06
CA GLY A 9 -45.35 0.68 5.87
C GLY A 9 -44.43 -0.21 5.01
N THR A 10 -44.93 -0.74 3.90
CA THR A 10 -44.15 -1.56 2.97
C THR A 10 -43.11 -0.73 2.20
N LEU A 11 -43.42 0.52 1.82
CA LEU A 11 -42.46 1.44 1.21
C LEU A 11 -41.31 1.80 2.15
N VAL A 12 -41.58 2.05 3.43
CA VAL A 12 -40.54 2.35 4.42
C VAL A 12 -39.63 1.14 4.66
N VAL A 13 -40.19 -0.08 4.74
CA VAL A 13 -39.40 -1.31 4.87
C VAL A 13 -38.52 -1.54 3.63
N LEU A 14 -39.04 -1.31 2.42
CA LEU A 14 -38.25 -1.42 1.19
C LEU A 14 -37.13 -0.37 1.10
N VAL A 15 -37.33 0.85 1.62
CA VAL A 15 -36.28 1.88 1.67
C VAL A 15 -35.22 1.55 2.74
N LEU A 16 -35.61 0.96 3.87
CA LEU A 16 -34.67 0.54 4.92
C LEU A 16 -33.86 -0.71 4.52
N PHE A 17 -34.43 -1.63 3.75
CA PHE A 17 -33.69 -2.74 3.14
C PHE A 17 -32.76 -2.32 1.99
N ARG A 18 -32.81 -1.05 1.56
CA ARG A 18 -31.90 -0.44 0.58
C ARG A 18 -30.75 0.33 1.24
N VAL A 19 -30.58 0.24 2.57
CA VAL A 19 -29.30 0.60 3.21
C VAL A 19 -28.27 -0.39 2.67
N GLY A 20 -27.60 0.04 1.59
CA GLY A 20 -26.85 -0.81 0.70
C GLY A 20 -25.80 -1.61 1.43
N GLU A 21 -25.74 -2.90 1.09
CA GLU A 21 -24.46 -3.60 1.09
C GLU A 21 -23.50 -2.75 0.26
N ILE A 22 -22.58 -2.08 0.92
CA ILE A 22 -21.43 -1.46 0.27
C ILE A 22 -20.57 -2.64 -0.17
N ALA A 23 -20.86 -3.18 -1.35
CA ALA A 23 -19.98 -4.14 -1.97
C ALA A 23 -18.67 -3.43 -2.32
N GLU A 24 -17.68 -3.53 -1.42
CA GLU A 24 -16.28 -3.23 -1.73
C GLU A 24 -15.84 -4.23 -2.81
N ALA A 25 -15.91 -3.81 -4.07
CA ALA A 25 -15.59 -4.68 -5.19
C ALA A 25 -14.07 -4.89 -5.36
N CYS A 26 -13.24 -3.99 -4.83
CA CYS A 26 -11.79 -4.17 -4.78
C CYS A 26 -11.39 -4.86 -3.47
N SER A 27 -10.61 -5.94 -3.56
CA SER A 27 -10.06 -6.63 -2.41
C SER A 27 -8.54 -6.73 -2.54
N CYS A 28 -7.82 -6.27 -1.52
CA CYS A 28 -6.37 -6.28 -1.48
C CYS A 28 -5.88 -7.28 -0.43
N SER A 29 -4.82 -8.03 -0.76
CA SER A 29 -4.10 -8.79 0.25
C SER A 29 -3.33 -7.83 1.15
N PRO A 30 -3.36 -7.96 2.48
CA PRO A 30 -2.53 -7.17 3.36
C PRO A 30 -1.04 -7.46 3.13
N VAL A 31 -0.26 -6.39 2.94
CA VAL A 31 1.17 -6.45 2.64
C VAL A 31 1.92 -5.59 3.64
N HIS A 32 3.01 -6.12 4.20
CA HIS A 32 3.89 -5.35 5.08
C HIS A 32 4.57 -4.22 4.28
N PRO A 33 4.78 -3.01 4.83
CA PRO A 33 5.36 -1.88 4.08
C PRO A 33 6.68 -2.18 3.35
N GLN A 34 7.53 -3.01 3.95
CA GLN A 34 8.75 -3.53 3.31
C GLN A 34 8.45 -4.33 2.04
N GLN A 35 7.50 -5.25 2.08
CA GLN A 35 7.17 -6.07 0.93
C GLN A 35 6.53 -5.22 -0.18
N ALA A 36 5.72 -4.21 0.18
CA ALA A 36 5.19 -3.26 -0.78
C ALA A 36 6.32 -2.42 -1.43
N PHE A 37 7.33 -2.01 -0.65
CA PHE A 37 8.53 -1.35 -1.17
C PHE A 37 9.31 -2.26 -2.14
N CYS A 38 9.50 -3.52 -1.79
CA CYS A 38 10.24 -4.49 -2.61
C CYS A 38 9.51 -4.86 -3.90
N ASN A 39 8.18 -5.00 -3.85
CA ASN A 39 7.37 -5.35 -5.02
C ASN A 39 7.13 -4.18 -5.98
N ALA A 40 7.23 -2.94 -5.50
CA ALA A 40 7.02 -1.77 -6.33
C ALA A 40 8.22 -1.48 -7.24
N ASP A 41 7.96 -0.99 -8.45
CA ASP A 41 9.02 -0.51 -9.34
C ASP A 41 9.52 0.86 -8.89
N ALA A 42 8.61 1.71 -8.40
CA ALA A 42 8.92 3.05 -7.92
C ALA A 42 8.26 3.32 -6.56
N VAL A 43 8.99 4.03 -5.70
CA VAL A 43 8.53 4.49 -4.40
C VAL A 43 8.97 5.93 -4.20
N ILE A 44 8.01 6.84 -4.12
CA ILE A 44 8.25 8.29 -4.06
C ILE A 44 7.53 8.95 -2.90
N ARG A 45 8.10 10.05 -2.41
CA ARG A 45 7.41 11.05 -1.59
C ARG A 45 6.98 12.19 -2.50
N ALA A 46 5.70 12.50 -2.56
CA ALA A 46 5.17 13.51 -3.47
C ALA A 46 3.97 14.27 -2.88
N LYS A 47 3.69 15.43 -3.47
CA LYS A 47 2.46 16.21 -3.27
C LYS A 47 1.59 16.09 -4.50
N VAL A 48 0.29 15.93 -4.32
CA VAL A 48 -0.66 15.93 -5.44
C VAL A 48 -1.15 17.36 -5.65
N VAL A 49 -1.00 17.88 -6.87
CA VAL A 49 -1.30 19.27 -7.23
C VAL A 49 -2.50 19.39 -8.18
N GLY A 50 -2.87 18.31 -8.86
CA GLY A 50 -3.97 18.31 -9.81
C GLY A 50 -4.57 16.92 -9.98
N LYS A 51 -5.83 16.88 -10.43
CA LYS A 51 -6.57 15.67 -10.80
C LYS A 51 -7.37 15.98 -12.06
N LYS A 52 -7.25 15.13 -13.08
CA LYS A 52 -8.08 15.17 -14.28
C LYS A 52 -8.45 13.76 -14.71
N GLU A 53 -9.59 13.64 -15.38
CA GLU A 53 -9.99 12.40 -16.03
C GLU A 53 -9.52 12.45 -17.48
N VAL A 54 -8.90 11.37 -17.96
CA VAL A 54 -8.39 11.26 -19.33
C VAL A 54 -8.90 9.99 -19.97
N ASP A 55 -9.18 10.06 -21.27
CA ASP A 55 -9.51 8.89 -22.06
C ASP A 55 -8.22 8.11 -22.41
N SER A 56 -8.30 6.80 -22.26
CA SER A 56 -7.19 5.85 -22.39
C SER A 56 -7.55 4.71 -23.35
N GLY A 57 -8.09 5.09 -24.52
CA GLY A 57 -8.54 4.16 -25.55
C GLY A 57 -9.93 3.59 -25.27
N ASN A 58 -10.25 2.48 -25.92
CA ASN A 58 -11.56 1.83 -25.82
C ASN A 58 -11.39 0.38 -25.35
N ASP A 59 -12.41 -0.14 -24.67
CA ASP A 59 -12.49 -1.54 -24.26
C ASP A 59 -12.82 -2.45 -25.45
N ILE A 60 -12.90 -3.76 -25.19
CA ILE A 60 -13.24 -4.77 -26.20
C ILE A 60 -14.63 -4.59 -26.82
N TYR A 61 -15.50 -3.81 -26.19
CA TYR A 61 -16.86 -3.50 -26.66
C TYR A 61 -16.97 -2.12 -27.31
N GLY A 62 -15.84 -1.39 -27.43
CA GLY A 62 -15.79 -0.06 -28.02
C GLY A 62 -16.14 1.08 -27.07
N ASN A 63 -16.32 0.83 -25.77
CA ASN A 63 -16.57 1.89 -24.79
C ASN A 63 -15.28 2.60 -24.41
N PRO A 64 -15.28 3.93 -24.23
CA PRO A 64 -14.08 4.66 -23.81
C PRO A 64 -13.64 4.25 -22.39
N ILE A 65 -12.37 3.87 -22.26
CA ILE A 65 -11.73 3.59 -20.98
C ILE A 65 -11.22 4.90 -20.41
N LYS A 66 -11.73 5.27 -19.25
CA LYS A 66 -11.29 6.46 -18.52
C LYS A 66 -10.25 6.09 -17.47
N ARG A 67 -9.23 6.94 -17.31
CA ARG A 67 -8.25 6.88 -16.22
C ARG A 67 -8.24 8.21 -15.47
N ILE A 68 -8.00 8.16 -14.17
CA ILE A 68 -7.69 9.36 -13.40
C ILE A 68 -6.20 9.61 -13.54
N GLN A 69 -5.86 10.83 -13.94
CA GLN A 69 -4.51 11.36 -13.98
C GLN A 69 -4.33 12.35 -12.83
N TYR A 70 -3.40 12.03 -11.93
CA TYR A 70 -2.91 12.93 -10.90
C TYR A 70 -1.62 13.59 -11.36
N GLU A 71 -1.59 14.91 -11.25
CA GLU A 71 -0.37 15.69 -11.42
C GLU A 71 0.30 15.81 -10.05
N ILE A 72 1.59 15.47 -10.00
CA ILE A 72 2.32 15.43 -8.73
C ILE A 72 3.59 16.26 -8.78
N LYS A 73 4.00 16.74 -7.60
CA LYS A 73 5.32 17.30 -7.36
C LYS A 73 6.09 16.30 -6.50
N GLN A 74 6.89 15.44 -7.14
CA GLN A 74 7.78 14.54 -6.40
C GLN A 74 8.85 15.35 -5.64
N ILE A 75 8.97 15.03 -4.36
CA ILE A 75 9.91 15.61 -3.39
C ILE A 75 11.16 14.75 -3.31
N LYS A 76 10.98 13.43 -3.25
CA LYS A 76 12.07 12.46 -3.13
C LYS A 76 11.67 11.13 -3.76
N MET A 77 12.62 10.48 -4.42
CA MET A 77 12.51 9.09 -4.85
C MET A 77 13.34 8.22 -3.91
N PHE A 78 12.75 7.12 -3.44
CA PHE A 78 13.41 6.11 -2.60
C PHE A 78 13.79 4.86 -3.41
N LYS A 79 12.99 4.53 -4.41
CA LYS A 79 13.20 3.44 -5.37
C LYS A 79 12.60 3.86 -6.71
N GLY A 80 13.22 3.50 -7.82
CA GLY A 80 12.71 3.80 -9.16
C GLY A 80 13.79 4.21 -10.16
N PRO A 81 13.38 4.60 -11.38
CA PRO A 81 14.29 5.04 -12.43
C PRO A 81 14.90 6.41 -12.11
N ASP A 82 16.03 6.76 -12.72
CA ASP A 82 16.69 8.07 -12.53
C ASP A 82 15.81 9.27 -12.94
N ARG A 83 14.77 9.02 -13.75
CA ARG A 83 13.84 10.04 -14.20
C ARG A 83 12.77 10.33 -13.15
N HIS A 84 12.47 11.61 -12.99
CA HIS A 84 11.40 12.10 -12.13
C HIS A 84 10.01 11.63 -12.60
N ILE A 85 9.10 11.39 -11.64
CA ILE A 85 7.71 11.02 -11.90
C ILE A 85 6.84 12.27 -11.76
N ASP A 86 6.26 12.68 -12.87
CA ASP A 86 5.42 13.89 -12.96
C ASP A 86 3.93 13.54 -12.82
N VAL A 87 3.56 12.32 -13.21
CA VAL A 87 2.17 11.91 -13.40
C VAL A 87 1.91 10.53 -12.82
N ILE A 88 0.79 10.42 -12.10
CA ILE A 88 0.28 9.15 -11.58
C ILE A 88 -1.07 8.85 -12.23
N PHE A 89 -1.23 7.64 -12.72
CA PHE A 89 -2.49 7.12 -13.23
C PHE A 89 -3.11 6.10 -12.28
N THR A 90 -4.43 6.11 -12.21
CA THR A 90 -5.20 5.10 -11.49
C THR A 90 -6.57 4.91 -12.14
N ALA A 91 -7.27 3.85 -11.77
CA ALA A 91 -8.61 3.58 -12.27
C ALA A 91 -9.62 4.62 -11.74
N PRO A 92 -10.75 4.85 -12.45
CA PRO A 92 -11.65 5.96 -12.14
C PRO A 92 -12.54 5.72 -10.91
N SER A 93 -12.68 4.47 -10.47
CA SER A 93 -13.55 4.08 -9.37
C SER A 93 -12.83 3.16 -8.39
N SER A 94 -13.13 3.30 -7.11
CA SER A 94 -12.62 2.41 -6.05
C SER A 94 -13.03 0.95 -6.27
N ALA A 95 -14.17 0.71 -6.93
CA ALA A 95 -14.66 -0.64 -7.27
C ALA A 95 -13.68 -1.43 -8.15
N VAL A 96 -12.88 -0.74 -8.98
CA VAL A 96 -11.84 -1.34 -9.83
C VAL A 96 -10.44 -0.97 -9.32
N CYS A 97 -10.31 -0.86 -7.99
CA CYS A 97 -9.07 -0.54 -7.28
C CYS A 97 -8.47 0.83 -7.64
N GLY A 98 -9.30 1.79 -8.05
CA GLY A 98 -8.91 3.16 -8.32
C GLY A 98 -8.71 3.99 -7.07
N VAL A 99 -7.61 4.73 -7.01
CA VAL A 99 -7.27 5.62 -5.89
C VAL A 99 -7.90 6.98 -6.10
N THR A 100 -9.10 7.22 -5.58
CA THR A 100 -9.86 8.45 -5.87
C THR A 100 -9.69 9.57 -4.82
N ASN A 101 -9.14 9.25 -3.66
CA ASN A 101 -9.18 10.05 -2.42
C ASN A 101 -7.86 10.78 -2.08
N LEU A 102 -7.02 11.10 -3.07
CA LEU A 102 -5.82 11.92 -2.85
C LEU A 102 -6.17 13.42 -2.82
N GLU A 103 -5.63 14.16 -1.84
CA GLU A 103 -5.85 15.61 -1.74
C GLU A 103 -5.00 16.37 -2.75
N THR A 104 -5.67 17.11 -3.63
CA THR A 104 -5.05 17.86 -4.75
C THR A 104 -4.63 19.28 -4.38
N ASN A 105 -4.76 19.69 -3.12
CA ASN A 105 -4.44 21.05 -2.67
C ASN A 105 -2.93 21.35 -2.59
N GLY A 106 -2.06 20.37 -2.88
CA GLY A 106 -0.61 20.49 -2.78
C GLY A 106 -0.07 20.68 -1.36
N LYS A 107 -0.90 20.54 -0.31
CA LYS A 107 -0.48 20.71 1.09
C LYS A 107 -0.03 19.39 1.69
N LYS A 108 -0.79 18.32 1.47
CA LYS A 108 -0.47 17.00 2.02
C LYS A 108 0.59 16.30 1.19
N GLU A 109 1.49 15.64 1.91
CA GLU A 109 2.55 14.81 1.36
C GLU A 109 2.17 13.35 1.55
N TYR A 110 2.46 12.55 0.53
CA TYR A 110 2.17 11.13 0.51
C TYR A 110 3.44 10.36 0.20
N LEU A 111 3.62 9.21 0.86
CA LEU A 111 4.41 8.13 0.31
C LEU A 111 3.53 7.39 -0.68
N ILE A 112 4.05 7.15 -1.88
CA ILE A 112 3.33 6.47 -2.95
C ILE A 112 4.27 5.43 -3.57
N SER A 113 3.92 4.16 -3.47
CA SER A 113 4.51 3.09 -4.27
C SER A 113 3.65 2.79 -5.49
N GLY A 114 4.26 2.25 -6.54
CA GLY A 114 3.51 1.79 -7.70
C GLY A 114 4.37 1.19 -8.79
N LYS A 115 3.71 0.91 -9.92
CA LYS A 115 4.33 0.38 -11.12
C LYS A 115 4.83 1.52 -12.00
N ALA A 116 6.10 1.50 -12.37
CA ALA A 116 6.68 2.53 -13.21
C ALA A 116 6.19 2.34 -14.66
N GLU A 117 5.74 3.43 -15.29
CA GLU A 117 5.42 3.48 -16.70
C GLU A 117 6.46 4.35 -17.43
N ALA A 118 6.50 4.26 -18.77
CA ALA A 118 7.42 5.07 -19.56
C ALA A 118 7.14 6.58 -19.41
N ASN A 119 8.17 7.40 -19.63
CA ASN A 119 8.06 8.86 -19.70
C ASN A 119 7.67 9.58 -18.40
N GLY A 120 8.17 9.12 -17.25
CA GLY A 120 7.92 9.79 -15.95
C GLY A 120 6.48 9.59 -15.47
N LYS A 121 5.87 8.47 -15.85
CA LYS A 121 4.51 8.10 -15.47
C LYS A 121 4.56 6.93 -14.48
N MET A 122 3.57 6.83 -13.63
CA MET A 122 3.42 5.71 -12.69
C MET A 122 1.96 5.28 -12.62
N HIS A 123 1.70 3.98 -12.51
CA HIS A 123 0.38 3.45 -12.21
C HIS A 123 0.30 3.07 -10.73
N VAL A 124 -0.79 3.46 -10.08
CA VAL A 124 -1.13 3.04 -8.71
C VAL A 124 -2.56 2.50 -8.60
N THR A 125 -2.78 1.69 -7.57
CA THR A 125 -4.04 1.05 -7.21
C THR A 125 -4.28 1.19 -5.71
N LEU A 126 -5.48 0.85 -5.25
CA LEU A 126 -5.80 0.81 -3.82
C LEU A 126 -4.96 -0.22 -3.03
N CYS A 127 -4.31 -1.18 -3.70
CA CYS A 127 -3.50 -2.20 -3.05
C CYS A 127 -2.02 -1.80 -2.90
N ASP A 128 -1.62 -0.66 -3.49
CA ASP A 128 -0.27 -0.14 -3.34
C ASP A 128 -0.08 0.57 -1.99
N LEU A 129 1.18 0.73 -1.57
CA LEU A 129 1.51 1.47 -0.36
C LEU A 129 1.36 2.97 -0.60
N ILE A 130 0.18 3.49 -0.27
CA ILE A 130 -0.18 4.90 -0.38
C ILE A 130 -0.61 5.38 1.00
N MET A 131 0.20 6.24 1.63
CA MET A 131 -0.14 6.75 2.96
C MET A 131 0.36 8.19 3.16
N PRO A 132 -0.35 8.99 3.98
CA PRO A 132 0.13 10.33 4.34
C PRO A 132 1.51 10.24 5.01
N TRP A 133 2.43 11.10 4.59
CA TRP A 133 3.78 11.11 5.12
C TRP A 133 3.82 11.39 6.63
N GLU A 134 2.91 12.23 7.12
CA GLU A 134 2.85 12.59 8.54
C GLU A 134 2.34 11.44 9.44
N SER A 135 1.55 10.50 8.91
CA SER A 135 1.08 9.35 9.69
C SER A 135 2.10 8.21 9.75
N MET A 136 3.20 8.28 8.99
CA MET A 136 4.24 7.26 9.01
C MET A 136 5.09 7.34 10.27
N SER A 137 5.44 6.17 10.81
CA SER A 137 6.36 6.08 11.94
C SER A 137 7.77 6.58 11.58
N ALA A 138 8.52 7.04 12.57
CA ALA A 138 9.92 7.43 12.38
C ALA A 138 10.78 6.26 11.86
N THR A 139 10.45 5.02 12.22
CA THR A 139 11.16 3.83 11.73
C THR A 139 10.83 3.56 10.27
N GLN A 140 9.57 3.62 9.84
CA GLN A 140 9.19 3.46 8.44
C GLN A 140 9.90 4.48 7.56
N LYS A 141 9.88 5.77 7.96
CA LYS A 141 10.58 6.86 7.24
C LYS A 141 12.08 6.58 7.07
N LYS A 142 12.75 6.04 8.10
CA LYS A 142 14.17 5.65 8.03
C LYS A 142 14.39 4.39 7.20
N SER A 143 13.51 3.41 7.30
CA SER A 143 13.62 2.12 6.59
C SER A 143 13.52 2.29 5.08
N LEU A 144 12.74 3.26 4.59
CA LEU A 144 12.65 3.61 3.17
C LEU A 144 14.00 3.99 2.52
N ILE A 145 14.97 4.46 3.30
CA ILE A 145 16.25 4.95 2.76
C ILE A 145 17.21 3.80 2.44
N GLN A 146 17.17 2.71 3.23
CA GLN A 146 18.15 1.63 3.11
C GLN A 146 17.62 0.26 3.54
N ARG A 147 16.83 0.19 4.62
CA ARG A 147 16.54 -1.09 5.29
C ARG A 147 15.58 -1.97 4.52
N TYR A 148 14.59 -1.37 3.88
CA TYR A 148 13.65 -2.16 3.08
C TYR A 148 14.35 -2.79 1.89
N GLU A 149 15.22 -2.05 1.20
CA GLU A 149 16.05 -2.58 0.11
C GLU A 149 16.95 -3.73 0.59
N MET A 150 17.67 -3.56 1.70
CA MET A 150 18.51 -4.62 2.31
C MET A 150 17.73 -5.91 2.64
N GLY A 151 16.43 -5.79 2.85
CA GLY A 151 15.55 -6.89 3.23
C GLY A 151 14.72 -7.44 2.07
N CYS A 152 14.93 -7.00 0.83
CA CYS A 152 14.12 -7.50 -0.30
C CYS A 152 14.42 -8.96 -0.67
N ASP A 153 15.58 -9.48 -0.28
CA ASP A 153 15.92 -10.91 -0.35
C ASP A 153 15.14 -11.75 0.68
N CYS A 154 14.59 -11.13 1.72
CA CYS A 154 13.88 -11.82 2.78
C CYS A 154 12.38 -11.89 2.48
N LYS A 155 11.78 -13.04 2.78
CA LYS A 155 10.33 -13.24 2.61
C LYS A 155 9.59 -12.92 3.91
N ILE A 156 8.56 -12.08 3.84
CA ILE A 156 7.68 -11.80 4.98
C ILE A 156 6.42 -12.65 4.85
N THR A 157 6.24 -13.59 5.77
CA THR A 157 5.11 -14.54 5.76
C THR A 157 4.03 -14.05 6.71
N ARG A 158 2.84 -13.72 6.17
CA ARG A 158 1.68 -13.28 6.97
C ARG A 158 1.07 -14.45 7.74
N CYS A 159 0.93 -14.30 9.05
CA CYS A 159 0.17 -15.21 9.88
C CYS A 159 -1.31 -14.78 9.92
N ALA A 160 -2.20 -15.61 9.38
CA ALA A 160 -3.65 -15.33 9.38
C ALA A 160 -4.36 -15.87 10.62
N THR A 161 -3.94 -17.05 11.09
CA THR A 161 -4.51 -17.76 12.25
C THR A 161 -3.39 -18.56 12.92
N PHE A 162 -3.42 -18.70 14.25
CA PHE A 162 -2.48 -19.56 14.97
C PHE A 162 -2.90 -21.04 14.90
N PRO A 163 -1.93 -21.99 14.91
CA PRO A 163 -0.48 -21.77 14.88
C PRO A 163 0.02 -21.47 13.45
N CYS A 164 1.09 -20.69 13.37
CA CYS A 164 1.76 -20.34 12.11
C CYS A 164 3.28 -20.36 12.33
N GLU A 165 4.00 -20.94 11.38
CA GLU A 165 5.43 -21.19 11.49
C GLU A 165 6.15 -20.74 10.21
N ILE A 166 7.43 -20.40 10.35
CA ILE A 166 8.27 -20.12 9.18
C ILE A 166 8.65 -21.44 8.51
N SER A 167 8.60 -21.48 7.18
CA SER A 167 9.01 -22.68 6.43
C SER A 167 10.52 -22.75 6.20
N THR A 168 11.19 -21.60 6.21
CA THR A 168 12.64 -21.49 5.98
C THR A 168 13.25 -20.44 6.90
N GLN A 169 14.58 -20.48 7.08
CA GLN A 169 15.31 -19.48 7.86
C GLN A 169 15.38 -18.11 7.16
N ALA A 170 15.04 -18.02 5.87
CA ALA A 170 14.97 -16.78 5.09
C ALA A 170 13.61 -16.07 5.19
N GLU A 171 12.80 -16.40 6.21
CA GLU A 171 11.46 -15.85 6.41
C GLU A 171 11.31 -15.12 7.75
N CYS A 172 10.58 -14.00 7.73
CA CYS A 172 10.07 -13.35 8.94
C CYS A 172 8.56 -13.53 9.05
N LEU A 173 8.11 -14.08 10.18
CA LEU A 173 6.68 -14.25 10.46
C LEU A 173 6.05 -12.92 10.90
N TRP A 174 5.06 -12.45 10.15
CA TRP A 174 4.29 -11.25 10.44
C TRP A 174 2.99 -11.60 11.17
N THR A 175 2.90 -11.19 12.43
CA THR A 175 1.87 -11.60 13.39
C THR A 175 0.93 -10.48 13.82
N ASP A 176 1.13 -9.23 13.38
CA ASP A 176 0.31 -8.07 13.80
C ASP A 176 -1.20 -8.36 13.70
N TRP A 177 -1.65 -9.05 12.65
CA TRP A 177 -3.05 -9.42 12.47
C TRP A 177 -3.56 -10.37 13.55
N VAL A 178 -2.80 -11.40 13.91
CA VAL A 178 -3.25 -12.39 14.90
C VAL A 178 -3.11 -11.88 16.33
N THR A 179 -2.09 -11.06 16.62
CA THR A 179 -1.80 -10.53 17.96
C THR A 179 -2.56 -9.25 18.29
N GLU A 180 -2.67 -8.33 17.34
CA GLU A 180 -3.23 -6.99 17.56
C GLU A 180 -4.52 -6.73 16.77
N LYS A 181 -4.93 -7.64 15.87
CA LYS A 181 -6.13 -7.50 15.01
C LYS A 181 -6.10 -6.26 14.09
N ILE A 182 -4.90 -5.76 13.81
CA ILE A 182 -4.65 -4.62 12.92
C ILE A 182 -3.54 -4.97 11.92
N ILE A 183 -3.59 -4.37 10.73
CA ILE A 183 -2.57 -4.55 9.69
C ILE A 183 -1.36 -3.65 9.97
N HIS A 184 -1.59 -2.39 10.31
CA HIS A 184 -0.53 -1.45 10.72
C HIS A 184 -0.27 -1.58 12.22
N GLY A 185 0.27 -2.74 12.63
CA GLY A 185 0.63 -3.03 14.00
C GLY A 185 2.09 -2.75 14.31
N ARG A 186 2.56 -3.30 15.44
CA ARG A 186 3.91 -3.07 15.93
C ARG A 186 4.99 -3.47 14.92
N GLN A 187 4.86 -4.61 14.24
CA GLN A 187 5.86 -5.07 13.28
C GLN A 187 5.87 -4.18 12.04
N SER A 188 4.70 -3.90 11.45
CA SER A 188 4.52 -2.97 10.32
C SER A 188 5.15 -1.60 10.58
N ASP A 189 4.97 -1.07 11.80
CA ASP A 189 5.37 0.30 12.09
C ASP A 189 6.81 0.42 12.58
N HIS A 190 7.38 -0.61 13.19
CA HIS A 190 8.66 -0.48 13.89
C HIS A 190 9.74 -1.47 13.49
N TYR A 191 9.45 -2.45 12.62
CA TYR A 191 10.39 -3.50 12.27
C TYR A 191 10.63 -3.57 10.75
N ALA A 192 11.80 -4.10 10.40
CA ALA A 192 12.16 -4.51 9.05
C ALA A 192 12.72 -5.93 9.12
N CYS A 193 12.39 -6.77 8.15
CA CYS A 193 12.94 -8.12 8.04
C CYS A 193 14.26 -8.03 7.26
N ILE A 194 15.40 -8.22 7.92
CA ILE A 194 16.72 -8.01 7.31
C ILE A 194 17.48 -9.34 7.27
N LYS A 195 18.23 -9.55 6.18
CA LYS A 195 19.12 -10.68 5.98
C LYS A 195 20.36 -10.55 6.85
N ARG A 196 20.72 -11.63 7.54
CA ARG A 196 21.96 -11.78 8.32
C ARG A 196 23.04 -12.45 7.47
N GLY A 197 24.29 -12.46 7.94
CA GLY A 197 25.41 -13.06 7.21
C GLY A 197 25.32 -14.58 7.05
N ASP A 198 24.60 -15.26 7.93
CA ASP A 198 24.31 -16.70 7.83
C ASP A 198 23.24 -17.02 6.76
N GLY A 199 22.69 -16.00 6.08
CA GLY A 199 21.62 -16.15 5.11
C GLY A 199 20.22 -16.24 5.73
N SER A 200 20.10 -16.22 7.06
CA SER A 200 18.82 -16.15 7.75
C SER A 200 18.23 -14.73 7.70
N CYS A 201 16.92 -14.61 7.90
CA CYS A 201 16.20 -13.36 7.96
C CYS A 201 15.55 -13.19 9.34
N ALA A 202 15.56 -11.96 9.86
CA ALA A 202 14.85 -11.66 11.10
C ALA A 202 14.41 -10.22 11.23
N TRP A 203 13.43 -10.06 12.13
CA TRP A 203 12.91 -8.76 12.53
C TRP A 203 13.97 -7.93 13.26
N TYR A 204 14.27 -6.77 12.68
CA TYR A 204 15.20 -5.78 13.20
C TYR A 204 14.48 -4.49 13.58
N ARG A 205 14.71 -4.01 14.82
CA ARG A 205 14.10 -2.80 15.40
C ARG A 205 15.10 -1.69 15.75
N GLY A 206 16.33 -1.76 15.24
CA GLY A 206 17.39 -0.83 15.66
C GLY A 206 17.16 0.60 15.15
N VAL A 207 17.72 1.59 15.85
CA VAL A 207 17.75 3.01 15.41
C VAL A 207 18.94 3.29 14.49
N ALA A 208 20.03 2.54 14.66
CA ALA A 208 21.22 2.54 13.81
C ALA A 208 21.09 1.54 12.64
N PRO A 209 21.92 1.62 11.59
CA PRO A 209 22.14 0.47 10.69
C PRO A 209 22.56 -0.76 11.51
N PRO A 210 22.21 -1.99 11.08
CA PRO A 210 22.76 -3.18 11.71
C PRO A 210 24.29 -3.06 11.78
N LYS A 211 24.88 -3.22 12.98
CA LYS A 211 26.34 -3.22 13.14
C LYS A 211 26.91 -4.41 12.36
N LYS A 212 28.19 -4.33 11.96
CA LYS A 212 28.90 -5.48 11.37
C LYS A 212 28.72 -6.74 12.21
N GLU A 213 28.75 -6.66 13.54
CA GLU A 213 28.49 -7.79 14.46
C GLU A 213 27.10 -8.46 14.36
N PHE A 214 26.07 -7.76 13.84
CA PHE A 214 24.76 -8.38 13.54
C PHE A 214 24.74 -9.02 12.14
N LEU A 215 25.63 -8.57 11.27
CA LEU A 215 25.79 -9.03 9.89
C LEU A 215 26.84 -10.14 9.79
N ASP A 216 27.84 -10.14 10.64
CA ASP A 216 28.95 -11.07 10.74
C ASP A 216 28.83 -11.70 12.14
N VAL A 217 28.44 -12.97 12.18
CA VAL A 217 28.51 -13.74 13.43
C VAL A 217 29.99 -14.06 13.65
N GLU A 218 30.64 -13.43 14.62
CA GLU A 218 31.78 -14.07 15.27
C GLU A 218 31.19 -15.19 16.14
N ASP A 219 31.35 -16.42 15.66
CA ASP A 219 31.11 -17.65 16.42
C ASP A 219 32.03 -17.63 17.66
N PRO A 220 31.57 -18.03 18.86
CA PRO A 220 32.44 -18.15 20.04
C PRO A 220 33.55 -19.20 19.89
#